data_AF-A0A382S0L9-F1
#
_entry.id   AF-A0A382S0L9-F1
#
_cell.length_a   1.000
_cell.length_b   1.000
_cell.length_c   1.000
_cell.angle_alpha   90.00
_cell.angle_beta   90.00
_cell.angle_gamma   90.00
#
_symmetry.space_group_name_H-M   'P 1'
#
loop_
_entity.id
_entity.type
_entity.pdbx_description
1 polymer ?
#
loop_
_entity_poly.entity_id
_entity_poly.type
_entity_poly.pdbx_seq_one_letter_code
_entity_poly.pdbx_strand_id
1 'polypeptide(L)'
;MSSVSNGSKLDDSSFIEQEAYYGLPSRVEFCANCVISNQRPNSAIEFEHTSATKKSTIKLDEEGICDACRLAKEKRVQIDWNDRESQLLDLCDQHRKNGVSYDCLVPGSGGKDSFYAAHILKHKYGMHPLTVTWAPHLYTNW
;
A
#
# COMPACT_ATOMS: atom_id res chain seq x y z
N MET A 1 -10.46 -26.93 -52.88
CA MET A 1 -11.54 -26.26 -52.14
C MET A 1 -11.87 -27.12 -50.94
N SER A 2 -11.19 -26.89 -49.82
CA SER A 2 -11.49 -27.57 -48.55
C SER A 2 -11.87 -26.47 -47.57
N SER A 3 -13.17 -26.35 -47.36
CA SER A 3 -13.82 -25.41 -46.46
C SER A 3 -13.37 -25.64 -45.03
N VAL A 4 -12.64 -24.68 -44.48
CA VAL A 4 -12.34 -24.60 -43.04
C VAL A 4 -13.65 -24.28 -42.32
N SER A 5 -14.16 -25.25 -41.58
CA SER A 5 -15.38 -25.14 -40.79
C SER A 5 -15.14 -24.25 -39.57
N ASN A 6 -16.00 -23.22 -39.47
CA ASN A 6 -16.31 -22.35 -38.34
C ASN A 6 -15.69 -22.74 -36.99
N GLY A 7 -14.86 -21.82 -36.47
CA GLY A 7 -14.54 -21.76 -35.05
C GLY A 7 -15.82 -21.62 -34.24
N SER A 8 -16.04 -22.58 -33.35
CA SER A 8 -17.10 -22.54 -32.35
C SER A 8 -16.92 -21.29 -31.49
N LYS A 9 -17.86 -20.35 -31.60
CA LYS A 9 -18.07 -19.30 -30.61
C LYS A 9 -18.18 -19.97 -29.25
N LEU A 10 -17.27 -19.64 -28.34
CA LEU A 10 -17.41 -20.00 -26.94
C LEU A 10 -18.68 -19.33 -26.44
N ASP A 11 -19.63 -20.18 -26.08
CA ASP A 11 -20.91 -19.83 -25.50
C ASP A 11 -20.67 -19.21 -24.11
N ASP A 12 -20.99 -17.92 -23.99
CA ASP A 12 -20.82 -17.10 -22.79
C ASP A 12 -21.94 -17.35 -21.75
N SER A 13 -22.73 -18.44 -21.90
CA SER A 13 -23.96 -18.66 -21.15
C SER A 13 -23.97 -19.85 -20.18
N SER A 14 -22.84 -20.16 -19.54
CA SER A 14 -22.86 -20.98 -18.32
C SER A 14 -21.69 -20.70 -17.37
N PHE A 15 -21.63 -19.50 -16.79
CA PHE A 15 -20.87 -19.32 -15.56
C PHE A 15 -21.60 -20.04 -14.43
N ILE A 16 -21.02 -21.13 -13.93
CA ILE A 16 -21.48 -21.76 -12.69
C ILE A 16 -21.33 -20.71 -11.59
N GLU A 17 -22.45 -20.27 -11.03
CA GLU A 17 -22.46 -19.31 -9.92
C GLU A 17 -21.86 -20.00 -8.69
N GLN A 18 -20.55 -19.80 -8.49
CA GLN A 18 -19.82 -20.37 -7.36
C GLN A 18 -20.16 -19.62 -6.08
N GLU A 19 -20.31 -20.35 -4.97
CA GLU A 19 -20.57 -19.76 -3.67
C GLU A 19 -19.37 -18.91 -3.23
N ALA A 20 -19.61 -17.63 -2.92
CA ALA A 20 -18.58 -16.72 -2.46
C ALA A 20 -18.54 -16.67 -0.92
N TYR A 21 -17.38 -16.99 -0.34
CA TYR A 21 -17.18 -16.98 1.11
C TYR A 21 -16.71 -15.61 1.64
N TYR A 22 -16.84 -15.40 2.95
CA TYR A 22 -16.25 -14.26 3.69
C TYR A 22 -16.67 -12.86 3.22
N GLY A 23 -17.76 -12.76 2.44
CA GLY A 23 -18.24 -11.49 1.87
C GLY A 23 -17.53 -11.06 0.58
N LEU A 24 -16.76 -11.95 -0.05
CA LEU A 24 -16.07 -11.68 -1.31
C LEU A 24 -17.04 -11.61 -2.49
N PRO A 25 -16.72 -10.86 -3.57
CA PRO A 25 -17.51 -10.88 -4.80
C PRO A 25 -17.41 -12.24 -5.50
N SER A 26 -18.52 -12.74 -6.02
CA SER A 26 -18.59 -14.01 -6.78
C SER A 26 -17.91 -13.91 -8.14
N ARG A 27 -18.03 -12.75 -8.81
CA ARG A 27 -17.31 -12.46 -10.05
C ARG A 27 -15.90 -11.95 -9.74
N VAL A 28 -14.91 -12.71 -10.19
CA VAL A 28 -13.50 -12.33 -10.09
C VAL A 28 -13.12 -11.43 -11.25
N GLU A 29 -12.59 -10.26 -10.93
CA GLU A 29 -12.10 -9.28 -11.88
C GLU A 29 -10.70 -8.85 -11.47
N PHE A 30 -9.90 -8.41 -12.43
CA PHE A 30 -8.51 -8.02 -12.19
C PHE A 30 -8.29 -6.58 -12.62
N CYS A 31 -7.50 -5.85 -11.83
CA CYS A 31 -7.08 -4.50 -12.20
C CYS A 31 -6.31 -4.52 -13.51
N ALA A 32 -6.73 -3.70 -14.49
CA ALA A 32 -6.10 -3.58 -15.80
C ALA A 32 -4.62 -3.14 -15.72
N ASN A 33 -4.21 -2.44 -14.65
CA ASN A 33 -2.86 -1.92 -14.49
C ASN A 33 -1.90 -2.83 -13.71
N CYS A 34 -2.36 -3.45 -12.62
CA CYS A 34 -1.48 -4.19 -11.69
C CYS A 34 -1.93 -5.62 -11.43
N VAL A 35 -2.93 -6.12 -12.16
CA VAL A 35 -3.47 -7.49 -12.09
C VAL A 35 -3.93 -7.93 -10.70
N ILE A 36 -4.16 -6.99 -9.77
CA ILE A 36 -4.70 -7.29 -8.45
C ILE A 36 -6.18 -7.69 -8.56
N SER A 37 -6.57 -8.76 -7.88
CA SER A 37 -7.96 -9.27 -7.90
C SER A 37 -8.88 -8.39 -7.05
N ASN A 38 -10.09 -8.13 -7.55
CA ASN A 38 -11.18 -7.48 -6.82
C ASN A 38 -11.62 -8.23 -5.54
N GLN A 39 -11.17 -9.48 -5.34
CA GLN A 39 -11.38 -10.26 -4.12
C GLN A 39 -10.37 -9.94 -3.01
N ARG A 40 -9.35 -9.08 -3.24
CA ARG A 40 -8.41 -8.69 -2.18
C ARG A 40 -9.17 -7.98 -1.05
N PRO A 41 -9.14 -8.50 0.19
CA PRO A 41 -9.76 -7.83 1.33
C PRO A 41 -9.06 -6.51 1.66
N ASN A 42 -9.85 -5.50 2.02
CA ASN A 42 -9.34 -4.28 2.63
C ASN A 42 -8.99 -4.51 4.09
N SER A 43 -8.10 -3.66 4.61
CA SER A 43 -7.83 -3.58 6.04
C SER A 43 -9.11 -3.22 6.80
N ALA A 44 -9.35 -3.89 7.92
CA ALA A 44 -10.43 -3.60 8.85
C ALA A 44 -9.82 -3.11 10.17
N ILE A 45 -10.63 -2.47 11.01
CA ILE A 45 -10.22 -2.08 12.36
C ILE A 45 -10.03 -3.36 13.17
N GLU A 46 -8.79 -3.65 13.58
CA GLU A 46 -8.40 -4.94 14.16
C GLU A 46 -9.25 -5.30 15.40
N PHE A 47 -9.53 -4.31 16.26
CA PHE A 47 -10.27 -4.52 17.50
C PHE A 47 -11.78 -4.74 17.30
N GLU A 48 -12.32 -4.42 16.12
CA GLU A 48 -13.74 -4.65 15.78
C GLU A 48 -13.93 -5.93 14.94
N HIS A 49 -12.83 -6.55 14.52
CA HIS A 49 -12.88 -7.75 13.70
C HIS A 49 -13.29 -8.98 14.52
N THR A 50 -14.25 -9.73 14.00
CA THR A 50 -14.68 -11.02 14.54
C THR A 50 -14.66 -12.08 13.45
N SER A 51 -14.72 -13.37 13.83
CA SER A 51 -14.82 -14.48 12.88
C SER A 51 -16.06 -14.41 11.98
N ALA A 52 -17.11 -13.69 12.40
CA ALA A 52 -18.34 -13.49 11.63
C ALA A 52 -18.28 -12.26 10.70
N THR A 53 -17.24 -11.43 10.79
CA THR A 53 -17.14 -10.17 10.03
C THR A 53 -16.94 -10.45 8.54
N LYS A 54 -17.85 -9.93 7.70
CA LYS A 54 -17.69 -9.94 6.24
C LYS A 54 -16.66 -8.89 5.81
N LYS A 55 -15.75 -9.26 4.91
CA LYS A 55 -14.68 -8.38 4.44
C LYS A 55 -15.18 -7.51 3.29
N SER A 56 -14.90 -6.21 3.36
CA SER A 56 -14.95 -5.36 2.18
C SER A 56 -13.70 -5.63 1.34
N THR A 57 -13.83 -5.62 0.02
CA THR A 57 -12.71 -5.85 -0.89
C THR A 57 -12.35 -4.58 -1.65
N ILE A 58 -11.21 -4.61 -2.33
CA ILE A 58 -10.82 -3.51 -3.21
C ILE A 58 -11.90 -3.29 -4.28
N LYS A 59 -12.12 -2.02 -4.64
CA LYS A 59 -13.02 -1.66 -5.74
C LYS A 59 -12.20 -1.44 -7.00
N LEU A 60 -12.77 -1.88 -8.12
CA LEU A 60 -12.33 -1.49 -9.45
C LEU A 60 -13.34 -0.48 -9.97
N ASP A 61 -12.85 0.60 -10.58
CA ASP A 61 -13.72 1.57 -11.24
C ASP A 61 -14.20 1.07 -12.62
N GLU A 62 -14.96 1.91 -13.32
CA GLU A 62 -15.54 1.60 -14.63
C GLU A 62 -14.50 1.28 -15.72
N GLU A 63 -13.25 1.74 -15.56
CA GLU A 63 -12.15 1.41 -16.47
C GLU A 63 -11.40 0.14 -16.01
N GLY A 64 -11.87 -0.54 -14.97
CA GLY A 64 -11.23 -1.72 -14.40
C GLY A 64 -9.94 -1.42 -13.64
N ILE A 65 -9.77 -0.20 -13.10
CA ILE A 65 -8.56 0.21 -12.36
C ILE A 65 -8.86 0.25 -10.86
N CYS A 66 -7.93 -0.27 -10.04
CA CYS A 66 -8.09 -0.23 -8.59
C CYS A 66 -7.72 1.14 -7.98
N ASP A 67 -8.29 1.45 -6.83
CA ASP A 67 -8.04 2.71 -6.09
C ASP A 67 -6.55 2.99 -5.87
N ALA A 68 -5.76 1.95 -5.56
CA ALA A 68 -4.32 2.09 -5.34
C ALA A 68 -3.57 2.53 -6.61
N CYS A 69 -3.96 2.02 -7.79
CA CYS A 69 -3.39 2.43 -9.06
C CYS A 69 -3.81 3.84 -9.45
N ARG A 70 -5.05 4.23 -9.17
CA ARG A 70 -5.53 5.62 -9.37
C ARG A 70 -4.71 6.60 -8.53
N LEU A 71 -4.60 6.32 -7.23
CA LEU A 71 -3.81 7.16 -6.31
C LEU A 71 -2.34 7.20 -6.72
N ALA A 72 -1.76 6.08 -7.14
CA ALA A 72 -0.37 6.05 -7.61
C ALA A 72 -0.16 6.93 -8.85
N LYS A 73 -1.10 6.92 -9.80
CA LYS A 73 -1.07 7.79 -10.99
C LYS A 73 -1.18 9.25 -10.58
N GLU A 74 -2.14 9.58 -9.73
CA GLU A 74 -2.36 10.94 -9.23
C GLU A 74 -1.12 11.48 -8.52
N LYS A 75 -0.54 10.70 -7.59
CA LYS A 75 0.71 11.05 -6.88
C LYS A 75 1.88 11.32 -7.83
N ARG A 76 1.98 10.60 -8.95
CA ARG A 76 3.05 10.81 -9.94
C ARG A 76 2.86 12.08 -10.77
N VAL A 77 1.62 12.54 -10.93
CA VAL A 77 1.29 13.71 -11.76
C VAL A 77 1.21 14.99 -10.92
N GLN A 78 0.65 14.92 -9.72
CA GLN A 78 0.36 16.10 -8.91
C GLN A 78 1.46 16.46 -7.91
N ILE A 79 2.33 15.53 -7.52
CA ILE A 79 3.37 15.79 -6.53
C ILE A 79 4.66 16.17 -7.24
N ASP A 80 5.07 17.42 -7.06
CA ASP A 80 6.43 17.86 -7.39
C ASP A 80 7.39 17.37 -6.30
N TRP A 81 8.12 16.29 -6.59
CA TRP A 81 9.06 15.69 -5.65
C TRP A 81 10.29 16.58 -5.38
N ASN A 82 10.66 17.46 -6.31
CA ASN A 82 11.78 18.37 -6.12
C ASN A 82 11.39 19.49 -5.14
N ASP A 83 10.20 20.06 -5.30
CA ASP A 83 9.64 21.03 -4.35
C ASP A 83 9.48 20.42 -2.94
N ARG A 84 8.95 19.20 -2.84
CA ARG A 84 8.83 18.49 -1.56
C ARG A 84 10.18 18.20 -0.91
N GLU A 85 11.21 17.90 -1.71
CA GLU A 85 12.58 17.74 -1.19
C GLU A 85 13.15 19.07 -0.72
N SER A 86 12.93 20.18 -1.44
CA SER A 86 13.34 21.52 -1.02
C SER A 86 12.70 21.92 0.32
N GLN A 87 11.39 21.70 0.48
CA GLN A 87 10.69 21.96 1.75
C GLN A 87 11.25 21.14 2.91
N LEU A 88 11.62 19.88 2.65
CA LEU A 88 12.25 19.03 3.66
C LEU A 88 13.65 19.53 4.03
N LEU A 89 14.43 19.97 3.05
CA LEU A 89 15.75 20.57 3.28
C LEU A 89 15.64 21.83 4.14
N ASP A 90 14.72 22.73 3.80
CA ASP A 90 14.47 23.96 4.58
C ASP A 90 14.08 23.64 6.03
N LEU A 91 13.23 22.63 6.23
CA LEU A 91 12.86 22.16 7.57
C LEU A 91 14.05 21.54 8.32
N CYS A 92 14.89 20.77 7.64
CA CYS A 92 16.11 20.23 8.23
C CYS A 92 17.06 21.36 8.65
N ASP A 93 17.24 22.37 7.79
CA ASP A 93 18.11 23.52 8.05
C ASP A 93 17.67 24.32 9.27
N GLN A 94 16.37 24.46 9.50
CA GLN A 94 15.82 25.13 10.68
C GLN A 94 16.14 24.40 12.00
N HIS A 95 16.32 23.08 11.95
CA HIS A 95 16.46 22.25 13.16
C HIS A 95 17.83 21.59 13.32
N ARG A 96 18.70 21.64 12.30
CA ARG A 96 20.03 21.04 12.34
C ARG A 96 20.92 21.77 13.33
N LYS A 97 21.53 21.01 14.23
CA LYS A 97 22.45 21.51 15.26
C LYS A 97 23.89 21.21 14.89
N ASN A 98 24.80 21.64 15.75
CA ASN A 98 26.25 21.46 15.61
C ASN A 98 26.75 20.04 15.95
N GLY A 99 25.88 19.03 15.95
CA GLY A 99 26.24 17.64 16.25
C GLY A 99 26.44 17.28 17.72
N VAL A 100 26.34 18.25 18.65
CA VAL A 100 26.48 18.00 20.10
C VAL A 100 25.24 17.31 20.69
N SER A 101 24.06 17.58 20.12
CA SER A 101 22.80 16.94 20.51
C SER A 101 22.04 16.47 19.28
N TYR A 102 21.00 15.68 19.48
CA TYR A 102 20.16 15.18 18.41
C TYR A 102 19.30 16.29 17.81
N ASP A 103 19.13 16.24 16.49
CA ASP A 103 18.36 17.21 15.72
C ASP A 103 16.89 16.84 15.63
N CYS A 104 16.60 15.53 15.58
CA CYS A 104 15.25 15.01 15.43
C CYS A 104 15.08 13.65 16.14
N LEU A 105 13.83 13.31 16.43
CA LEU A 105 13.43 12.00 16.91
C LEU A 105 12.87 11.18 15.74
N VAL A 106 13.32 9.94 15.61
CA VAL A 106 12.83 9.02 14.57
C VAL A 106 12.29 7.76 15.24
N PRO A 107 10.99 7.44 15.09
CA PRO A 107 10.45 6.18 15.58
C PRO A 107 11.13 4.98 14.89
N GLY A 108 11.76 4.13 15.69
CA GLY A 108 12.50 2.94 15.26
C GLY A 108 11.73 1.66 15.58
N SER A 109 11.01 1.11 14.59
CA SER A 109 10.26 -0.14 14.76
C SER A 109 11.15 -1.40 14.72
N GLY A 110 12.40 -1.28 14.27
CA GLY A 110 13.25 -2.41 13.89
C GLY A 110 13.01 -2.89 12.45
N GLY A 111 12.00 -2.36 11.76
CA GLY A 111 11.75 -2.62 10.34
C GLY A 111 12.65 -1.79 9.40
N LYS A 112 12.83 -2.30 8.17
CA LYS A 112 13.66 -1.69 7.12
C LYS A 112 13.31 -0.22 6.85
N ASP A 113 12.03 0.14 6.88
CA ASP A 113 11.56 1.46 6.48
C ASP A 113 11.96 2.52 7.51
N SER A 114 11.84 2.20 8.81
CA SER A 114 12.32 3.09 9.88
C SER A 114 13.84 3.27 9.87
N PHE A 115 14.59 2.20 9.54
CA PHE A 115 16.04 2.31 9.36
C PHE A 115 16.40 3.16 8.16
N TYR A 116 15.71 2.98 7.03
CA TYR A 116 15.94 3.76 5.83
C TYR A 116 15.68 5.26 6.06
N ALA A 117 14.60 5.61 6.76
CA ALA A 117 14.31 7.00 7.11
C ALA A 117 15.44 7.63 7.95
N ALA A 118 15.89 6.96 9.02
CA ALA A 118 17.00 7.44 9.84
C ALA A 118 18.32 7.54 9.05
N HIS A 119 18.60 6.56 8.19
CA HIS A 119 19.79 6.53 7.35
C HIS A 119 19.82 7.71 6.38
N ILE A 120 18.71 7.97 5.68
CA ILE A 120 18.62 9.10 4.74
C ILE A 120 18.75 10.44 5.47
N LEU A 121 18.09 10.62 6.63
CA LEU A 121 18.27 11.81 7.45
C LEU A 121 19.73 12.04 7.84
N LYS A 122 20.44 10.99 8.26
CA LYS A 122 21.84 11.07 8.67
C LYS A 122 22.78 11.38 7.50
N HIS A 123 22.66 10.65 6.40
CA HIS A 123 23.67 10.64 5.34
C HIS A 123 23.36 11.56 4.18
N LYS A 124 22.09 11.73 3.82
CA LYS A 124 21.68 12.63 2.72
C LYS A 124 21.45 14.05 3.23
N TYR A 125 20.77 14.20 4.36
CA TYR A 125 20.34 15.51 4.88
C TYR A 125 21.21 16.07 6.01
N GLY A 126 22.24 15.34 6.42
CA GLY A 126 23.23 15.78 7.41
C GLY A 126 22.67 15.96 8.82
N MET A 127 21.54 15.32 9.14
CA MET A 127 20.90 15.40 10.45
C MET A 127 21.52 14.41 11.45
N HIS A 128 21.30 14.64 12.74
CA HIS A 128 21.65 13.74 13.83
C HIS A 128 20.38 13.14 14.46
N PRO A 129 19.80 12.07 13.87
CA PRO A 129 18.58 11.47 14.40
C PRO A 129 18.85 10.66 15.66
N LEU A 130 17.96 10.77 16.65
CA LEU A 130 17.81 9.80 17.74
C LEU A 130 16.68 8.83 17.40
N THR A 131 17.02 7.57 17.17
CA THR A 131 16.03 6.53 16.94
C THR A 131 15.45 6.05 18.26
N VAL A 132 14.12 6.10 18.42
CA VAL A 132 13.43 5.67 19.63
C VAL A 132 12.50 4.51 19.30
N THR A 133 12.65 3.41 20.02
CA THR A 133 11.74 2.27 19.97
C THR A 133 10.95 2.19 21.26
N TRP A 134 9.68 1.80 21.18
CA TRP A 134 8.88 1.49 22.36
C TRP A 134 8.66 -0.02 22.41
N ALA A 135 9.31 -0.67 23.37
CA ALA A 135 9.08 -2.08 23.61
C ALA A 135 7.66 -2.27 24.19
N PRO A 136 6.88 -3.25 23.71
CA PRO A 136 5.59 -3.57 24.31
C PRO A 136 5.78 -3.91 25.79
N HIS A 137 4.96 -3.35 26.68
CA HIS A 137 5.02 -3.61 28.12
C HIS A 137 4.60 -5.03 28.51
N LEU A 138 3.87 -5.71 27.63
CA LEU A 138 3.33 -7.03 27.88
C LEU A 138 4.21 -8.08 27.22
N TYR A 139 4.87 -8.86 28.06
CA TYR A 139 5.52 -10.10 27.64
C TYR A 139 4.42 -11.13 27.35
N THR A 140 4.23 -11.50 26.09
CA THR A 140 3.29 -12.57 25.73
C THR A 140 4.05 -13.88 25.68
N ASN A 141 3.62 -14.86 26.49
CA ASN A 141 4.04 -16.24 26.31
C ASN A 141 3.39 -16.75 25.03
N TRP A 142 4.23 -17.13 24.07
CA TRP A 142 3.82 -17.77 22.83
C TRP A 142 3.26 -19.17 23.10
#